data_AF-A0A415DSQ8-F1
#
_entry.id   AF-A0A415DSQ8-F1
#
_cell.length_a   1.000
_cell.length_b   1.000
_cell.length_c   1.000
_cell.angle_alpha   90.00
_cell.angle_beta   90.00
_cell.angle_gamma   90.00
#
_symmetry.space_group_name_H-M   'P 1'
#
loop_
_entity.id
_entity.type
_entity.pdbx_description
1 polymer ?
#
loop_
_entity_poly.entity_id
_entity_poly.type
_entity_poly.pdbx_seq_one_letter_code
_entity_poly.pdbx_strand_id
1 'polypeptide(L)'
;MRKIIDYLHIDRYASKTFNMYFKDRSFAVFDIETTGLSPAYCKVILSGILLVKGDECQVIQFFADQAGDEKEILQQTVDILKSVDYIITYNGRHFDIPFVEKRARKYKIDIGICPYDLDLYLIINGHSELKSVLPNLKQKSVEIFMGLSSGRDDEISGKESVDLYNRYMTTKSFDLERKILLHNHDDLIQLYRILPIISKVNFHRAMFKLGFIAGDYLIKRVNMAGRDLHVLGNQLAEPVDYISFPTEEQPYSLMMDSASREFELTIPGQAEAGAIYFDAQAILGEKIKEIEKYPSVTNGYLIAEEYGKINHMDINAFLLTFFKK
;
A
#
# COMPACT_ATOMS: atom_id res chain seq x y z
N MET A 1 -9.97 26.79 -4.21
CA MET A 1 -9.77 25.40 -4.70
C MET A 1 -11.01 24.93 -5.43
N ARG A 2 -10.86 24.15 -6.51
CA ARG A 2 -12.00 23.50 -7.20
C ARG A 2 -12.03 22.01 -6.89
N LYS A 3 -13.17 21.53 -6.41
CA LYS A 3 -13.45 20.10 -6.20
C LYS A 3 -14.28 19.58 -7.37
N ILE A 4 -13.73 18.64 -8.11
CA ILE A 4 -14.42 17.93 -9.19
C ILE A 4 -14.72 16.52 -8.69
N ILE A 5 -15.92 16.04 -8.98
CA ILE A 5 -16.36 14.69 -8.61
C ILE A 5 -16.94 14.04 -9.86
N ASP A 6 -16.46 12.85 -10.17
CA ASP A 6 -17.00 11.99 -11.20
C ASP A 6 -17.42 10.64 -10.59
N TYR A 7 -18.50 10.07 -11.11
CA TYR A 7 -19.04 8.80 -10.66
C TYR A 7 -19.03 7.83 -11.82
N LEU A 8 -18.42 6.67 -11.62
CA LEU A 8 -18.35 5.63 -12.63
C LEU A 8 -18.50 4.25 -12.00
N HIS A 9 -18.84 3.28 -12.83
CA HIS A 9 -18.95 1.89 -12.44
C HIS A 9 -17.62 1.19 -12.69
N ILE A 10 -17.12 0.47 -11.68
CA ILE A 10 -15.91 -0.34 -11.81
C ILE A 10 -16.07 -1.62 -11.00
N ASP A 11 -15.78 -2.76 -11.64
CA ASP A 11 -15.85 -4.05 -10.98
C ASP A 11 -14.81 -4.12 -9.87
N ARG A 12 -15.25 -4.50 -8.66
CA ARG A 12 -14.34 -4.65 -7.54
C ARG A 12 -13.35 -5.79 -7.83
N TYR A 13 -12.06 -5.46 -7.92
CA TYR A 13 -11.04 -6.50 -8.03
C TYR A 13 -11.00 -7.38 -6.79
N ALA A 14 -11.11 -8.69 -7.01
CA ALA A 14 -11.01 -9.70 -5.97
C ALA A 14 -10.26 -10.93 -6.49
N SER A 15 -9.36 -11.46 -5.67
CA SER A 15 -8.71 -12.75 -5.88
C SER A 15 -8.39 -13.39 -4.54
N LYS A 16 -8.17 -14.71 -4.50
CA LYS A 16 -7.79 -15.39 -3.24
C LYS A 16 -6.54 -14.76 -2.62
N THR A 17 -5.54 -14.46 -3.44
CA THR A 17 -4.27 -13.83 -3.05
C THR A 17 -4.47 -12.40 -2.52
N PHE A 18 -5.26 -11.58 -3.20
CA PHE A 18 -5.53 -10.20 -2.75
C PHE A 18 -6.38 -10.17 -1.48
N ASN A 19 -7.45 -10.98 -1.45
CA ASN A 19 -8.40 -11.04 -0.34
C ASN A 19 -7.76 -11.58 0.95
N MET A 20 -6.66 -12.35 0.86
CA MET A 20 -5.94 -12.77 2.05
C MET A 20 -5.49 -11.58 2.93
N TYR A 21 -5.19 -10.43 2.33
CA TYR A 21 -4.65 -9.26 3.04
C TYR A 21 -5.66 -8.10 3.14
N PHE A 22 -6.50 -7.93 2.12
CA PHE A 22 -7.32 -6.73 1.93
C PHE A 22 -8.83 -6.98 1.95
N LYS A 23 -9.27 -8.21 2.23
CA LYS A 23 -10.71 -8.50 2.32
C LYS A 23 -11.36 -7.62 3.38
N ASP A 24 -12.54 -7.09 3.04
CA ASP A 24 -13.37 -6.21 3.88
C ASP A 24 -12.69 -4.90 4.33
N ARG A 25 -11.50 -4.59 3.80
CA ARG A 25 -10.81 -3.32 4.01
C ARG A 25 -11.22 -2.29 2.97
N SER A 26 -11.39 -1.07 3.42
CA SER A 26 -11.60 0.13 2.60
C SER A 26 -10.27 0.64 2.05
N PHE A 27 -10.29 1.21 0.85
CA PHE A 27 -9.10 1.80 0.26
C PHE A 27 -9.41 3.00 -0.63
N ALA A 28 -8.36 3.76 -0.92
CA ALA A 28 -8.35 4.76 -1.96
C ALA A 28 -7.23 4.49 -2.97
N VAL A 29 -7.46 4.75 -4.25
CA VAL A 29 -6.36 4.92 -5.22
C VAL A 29 -5.96 6.38 -5.22
N PHE A 30 -4.67 6.66 -5.20
CA PHE A 30 -4.15 7.99 -4.94
C PHE A 30 -3.02 8.38 -5.88
N ASP A 31 -3.08 9.63 -6.38
CA ASP A 31 -2.09 10.24 -7.26
C ASP A 31 -2.09 11.77 -7.10
N ILE A 32 -0.94 12.43 -7.29
CA ILE A 32 -0.82 13.89 -7.30
C ILE A 32 -0.14 14.44 -8.55
N GLU A 33 -0.60 15.63 -8.97
CA GLU A 33 0.16 16.49 -9.88
C GLU A 33 0.82 17.63 -9.10
N THR A 34 2.04 17.95 -9.48
CA THR A 34 2.86 18.96 -8.79
C THR A 34 3.49 19.93 -9.78
N THR A 35 3.92 21.10 -9.33
CA THR A 35 4.68 22.04 -10.18
C THR A 35 6.15 21.60 -10.41
N GLY A 36 6.49 20.34 -10.12
CA GLY A 36 7.84 19.78 -10.25
C GLY A 36 8.21 18.87 -9.08
N LEU A 37 9.40 18.27 -9.14
CA LEU A 37 9.73 17.10 -8.33
C LEU A 37 10.13 17.38 -6.86
N SER A 38 10.42 18.63 -6.50
CA SER A 38 10.96 18.95 -5.17
C SER A 38 9.89 19.51 -4.24
N PRO A 39 9.42 18.77 -3.22
CA PRO A 39 8.43 19.28 -2.27
C PRO A 39 8.91 20.48 -1.43
N ALA A 40 10.21 20.80 -1.44
CA ALA A 40 10.73 22.01 -0.81
C ALA A 40 10.28 23.29 -1.55
N TYR A 41 10.25 23.24 -2.88
CA TYR A 41 10.08 24.41 -3.74
C TYR A 41 8.80 24.34 -4.58
N CYS A 42 8.42 23.14 -5.02
CA CYS A 42 7.23 22.87 -5.81
C CYS A 42 5.99 22.71 -4.92
N LYS A 43 4.81 22.83 -5.54
CA LYS A 43 3.51 22.75 -4.89
C LYS A 43 2.69 21.60 -5.46
N VAL A 44 1.76 21.07 -4.67
CA VAL A 44 0.66 20.24 -5.19
C VAL A 44 -0.34 21.13 -5.93
N ILE A 45 -0.70 20.75 -7.15
CA ILE A 45 -1.67 21.47 -8.00
C ILE A 45 -2.94 20.68 -8.27
N LEU A 46 -2.85 19.35 -8.18
CA LEU A 46 -3.97 18.45 -8.28
C LEU A 46 -3.73 17.30 -7.31
N SER A 47 -4.75 16.94 -6.55
CA SER A 47 -4.79 15.69 -5.81
C SER A 47 -5.98 14.88 -6.30
N GLY A 48 -5.69 13.70 -6.83
CA GLY A 48 -6.67 12.77 -7.33
C GLY A 48 -6.87 11.60 -6.37
N ILE A 49 -8.13 11.25 -6.10
CA ILE A 49 -8.50 10.16 -5.20
C ILE A 49 -9.65 9.38 -5.83
N LEU A 50 -9.49 8.07 -5.99
CA LEU A 50 -10.59 7.18 -6.37
C LEU A 50 -10.99 6.34 -5.16
N LEU A 51 -12.26 6.47 -4.75
CA LEU A 51 -12.87 5.67 -3.68
C LEU A 51 -13.81 4.63 -4.29
N VAL A 52 -13.74 3.38 -3.81
CA VAL A 52 -14.64 2.29 -4.24
C VAL A 52 -15.63 1.96 -3.12
N LYS A 53 -16.93 2.00 -3.42
CA LYS A 53 -18.03 1.65 -2.51
C LYS A 53 -19.00 0.69 -3.21
N GLY A 54 -18.85 -0.60 -2.94
CA GLY A 54 -19.61 -1.62 -3.67
C GLY A 54 -19.15 -1.65 -5.13
N ASP A 55 -20.10 -1.49 -6.05
CA ASP A 55 -19.84 -1.46 -7.50
C ASP A 55 -19.79 -0.02 -8.05
N GLU A 56 -19.94 0.99 -7.19
CA GLU A 56 -19.77 2.39 -7.53
C GLU A 56 -18.36 2.84 -7.14
N CYS A 57 -17.75 3.65 -7.99
CA CYS A 57 -16.55 4.37 -7.61
C CYS A 57 -16.71 5.87 -7.87
N GLN A 58 -16.04 6.62 -7.02
CA GLN A 58 -16.06 8.06 -6.99
C GLN A 58 -14.64 8.56 -7.20
N VAL A 59 -14.40 9.26 -8.30
CA VAL A 59 -13.14 9.97 -8.54
C VAL A 59 -13.31 11.40 -8.04
N ILE A 60 -12.47 11.80 -7.10
CA ILE A 60 -12.44 13.12 -6.48
C ILE A 60 -11.13 13.79 -6.86
N GLN A 61 -11.22 14.97 -7.45
CA GLN A 61 -10.08 15.75 -7.88
C GLN A 61 -10.13 17.14 -7.21
N PHE A 62 -9.10 17.44 -6.42
CA PHE A 62 -8.91 18.76 -5.83
C PHE A 62 -7.87 19.54 -6.64
N PHE A 63 -8.35 20.48 -7.45
CA PHE A 63 -7.55 21.26 -8.37
C PHE A 63 -7.26 22.67 -7.84
N ALA A 64 -6.01 23.09 -7.93
CA ALA A 64 -5.55 24.42 -7.56
C ALA A 64 -5.95 25.41 -8.67
N ASP A 65 -7.04 26.15 -8.45
CA ASP A 65 -7.39 27.24 -9.34
C ASP A 65 -6.58 28.50 -9.00
N GLN A 66 -6.06 28.60 -7.79
CA GLN A 66 -5.22 29.72 -7.37
C GLN A 66 -3.98 29.24 -6.62
N ALA A 67 -2.91 30.04 -6.63
CA ALA A 67 -1.63 29.67 -6.02
C ALA A 67 -1.72 29.42 -4.49
N GLY A 68 -2.78 29.92 -3.85
CA GLY A 68 -3.06 29.75 -2.42
C GLY A 68 -3.84 28.48 -2.06
N ASP A 69 -4.37 27.74 -3.04
CA ASP A 69 -5.29 26.62 -2.83
C ASP A 69 -4.63 25.37 -2.22
N GLU A 70 -3.31 25.25 -2.34
CA GLU A 70 -2.56 24.06 -1.93
C GLU A 70 -2.85 23.63 -0.49
N LYS A 71 -3.02 24.58 0.44
CA LYS A 71 -3.32 24.25 1.84
C LYS A 71 -4.66 23.52 1.97
N GLU A 72 -5.68 24.00 1.27
CA GLU A 72 -7.02 23.42 1.31
C GLU A 72 -7.04 22.04 0.63
N ILE A 73 -6.33 21.92 -0.51
CA ILE A 73 -6.13 20.63 -1.20
C ILE A 73 -5.52 19.61 -0.23
N LEU A 74 -4.38 19.93 0.38
CA LEU A 74 -3.68 19.02 1.29
C LEU A 74 -4.54 18.62 2.49
N GLN A 75 -5.31 19.56 3.05
CA GLN A 75 -6.18 19.26 4.18
C GLN A 75 -7.26 18.24 3.77
N GLN A 76 -7.97 18.50 2.66
CA GLN A 76 -9.01 17.60 2.16
C GLN A 76 -8.45 16.23 1.76
N THR A 77 -7.27 16.20 1.14
CA THR A 77 -6.58 14.96 0.79
C THR A 77 -6.27 14.14 2.04
N VAL A 78 -5.60 14.74 3.04
CA VAL A 78 -5.24 14.05 4.29
C VAL A 78 -6.48 13.53 5.01
N ASP A 79 -7.55 14.32 5.09
CA ASP A 79 -8.80 13.91 5.74
C ASP A 79 -9.41 12.67 5.08
N ILE A 80 -9.39 12.59 3.74
CA ILE A 80 -9.88 11.41 3.01
C ILE A 80 -8.94 10.21 3.18
N LEU A 81 -7.62 10.40 3.05
CA LEU A 81 -6.68 9.29 3.20
C LEU A 81 -6.72 8.69 4.62
N LYS A 82 -6.95 9.51 5.65
CA LYS A 82 -7.16 9.04 7.04
C LYS A 82 -8.44 8.22 7.24
N SER A 83 -9.40 8.31 6.32
CA SER A 83 -10.70 7.64 6.43
C SER A 83 -10.73 6.21 5.87
N VAL A 84 -9.65 5.77 5.22
CA VAL A 84 -9.52 4.44 4.61
C VAL A 84 -8.46 3.60 5.31
N ASP A 85 -8.57 2.29 5.23
CA ASP A 85 -7.62 1.38 5.88
C ASP A 85 -6.25 1.38 5.18
N TYR A 86 -6.24 1.49 3.85
CA TYR A 86 -5.03 1.51 3.05
C TYR A 86 -5.21 2.33 1.76
N ILE A 87 -4.11 2.65 1.10
CA ILE A 87 -4.11 3.33 -0.19
C ILE A 87 -3.37 2.49 -1.23
N ILE A 88 -3.67 2.74 -2.50
CA ILE A 88 -3.01 2.11 -3.64
C ILE A 88 -2.38 3.21 -4.47
N THR A 89 -1.08 3.12 -4.69
CA THR A 89 -0.31 4.11 -5.45
C THR A 89 0.56 3.41 -6.50
N TYR A 90 1.12 4.20 -7.42
CA TYR A 90 2.16 3.75 -8.32
C TYR A 90 3.43 4.56 -8.09
N ASN A 91 4.41 4.00 -7.39
CA ASN A 91 5.62 4.71 -6.94
C ASN A 91 5.33 5.83 -5.92
N GLY A 92 4.19 5.76 -5.22
CA GLY A 92 3.75 6.76 -4.26
C GLY A 92 4.57 6.80 -2.98
N ARG A 93 5.16 5.66 -2.56
CA ARG A 93 6.06 5.63 -1.40
C ARG A 93 7.33 6.46 -1.62
N HIS A 94 7.76 6.62 -2.87
CA HIS A 94 8.95 7.43 -3.21
C HIS A 94 8.62 8.87 -3.58
N PHE A 95 7.40 9.15 -4.02
CA PHE A 95 7.04 10.46 -4.55
C PHE A 95 5.83 11.06 -3.83
N ASP A 96 4.62 10.59 -4.13
CA ASP A 96 3.35 11.18 -3.72
C ASP A 96 3.25 11.38 -2.21
N ILE A 97 3.50 10.33 -1.44
CA ILE A 97 3.37 10.35 0.02
C ILE A 97 4.43 11.26 0.67
N PRO A 98 5.74 11.11 0.40
CA PRO A 98 6.74 12.06 0.90
C PRO A 98 6.47 13.52 0.48
N PHE A 99 5.91 13.74 -0.71
CA PHE A 99 5.60 15.07 -1.21
C PHE A 99 4.46 15.70 -0.41
N VAL A 100 3.31 15.03 -0.32
CA VAL A 100 2.16 15.47 0.48
C VAL A 100 2.60 15.69 1.92
N GLU A 101 3.37 14.77 2.49
CA GLU A 101 3.83 14.88 3.87
C GLU A 101 4.62 16.15 4.14
N LYS A 102 5.60 16.43 3.30
CA LYS A 102 6.46 17.61 3.47
C LYS A 102 5.68 18.91 3.25
N ARG A 103 4.73 18.93 2.31
CA ARG A 103 3.89 20.11 2.07
C ARG A 103 2.87 20.32 3.19
N ALA A 104 2.20 19.28 3.66
CA ALA A 104 1.25 19.36 4.76
C ALA A 104 1.92 19.82 6.07
N ARG A 105 3.14 19.34 6.38
CA ARG A 105 3.95 19.85 7.50
C ARG A 105 4.22 21.36 7.41
N LYS A 106 4.50 21.89 6.21
CA LYS A 106 4.69 23.33 6.00
C LYS A 106 3.46 24.15 6.37
N TYR A 107 2.27 23.58 6.18
CA TYR A 107 1.00 24.20 6.54
C TYR A 107 0.49 23.86 7.94
N LYS A 108 1.28 23.10 8.74
CA LYS A 108 0.91 22.59 10.07
C LYS A 108 -0.37 21.72 10.03
N ILE A 109 -0.57 21.01 8.93
CA ILE A 109 -1.64 20.02 8.79
C ILE A 109 -1.16 18.74 9.48
N ASP A 110 -1.94 18.24 10.43
CA ASP A 110 -1.68 16.95 11.05
C ASP A 110 -2.02 15.82 10.07
N ILE A 111 -1.02 15.03 9.73
CA ILE A 111 -1.11 13.90 8.80
C ILE A 111 -1.47 12.62 9.55
N GLY A 112 -1.34 12.60 10.88
CA GLY A 112 -1.55 11.41 11.69
C GLY A 112 -0.73 10.23 11.18
N ILE A 113 -1.28 9.03 11.36
CA ILE A 113 -0.74 7.82 10.74
C ILE A 113 -1.22 7.79 9.29
N CYS A 114 -0.29 7.86 8.36
CA CYS A 114 -0.60 7.61 6.96
C CYS A 114 -1.10 6.16 6.82
N PRO A 115 -2.23 5.91 6.13
CA PRO A 115 -2.68 4.55 5.84
C PRO A 115 -1.57 3.75 5.15
N TYR A 116 -1.63 2.42 5.27
CA TYR A 116 -0.68 1.55 4.56
C TYR A 116 -0.72 1.83 3.05
N ASP A 117 0.43 2.08 2.44
CA ASP A 117 0.53 2.31 0.99
C ASP A 117 0.89 1.02 0.25
N LEU A 118 -0.07 0.44 -0.48
CA LEU A 118 0.14 -0.64 -1.43
C LEU A 118 0.69 -0.08 -2.75
N ASP A 119 1.99 0.18 -2.76
CA ASP A 119 2.69 0.71 -3.94
C ASP A 119 2.96 -0.40 -4.97
N LEU A 120 2.22 -0.38 -6.08
CA LEU A 120 2.33 -1.41 -7.12
C LEU A 120 3.68 -1.39 -7.84
N TYR A 121 4.34 -0.23 -7.96
CA TYR A 121 5.65 -0.14 -8.61
C TYR A 121 6.69 -0.95 -7.83
N LEU A 122 6.73 -0.79 -6.50
CA LEU A 122 7.64 -1.55 -5.65
C LEU A 122 7.42 -3.06 -5.74
N ILE A 123 6.16 -3.47 -5.76
CA ILE A 123 5.77 -4.88 -5.88
C ILE A 123 6.25 -5.45 -7.22
N ILE A 124 5.94 -4.76 -8.32
CA ILE A 124 6.32 -5.20 -9.66
C ILE A 124 7.85 -5.21 -9.81
N ASN A 125 8.53 -4.14 -9.41
CA ASN A 125 9.98 -4.01 -9.59
C ASN A 125 10.79 -4.98 -8.73
N GLY A 126 10.35 -5.30 -7.51
CA GLY A 126 11.09 -6.17 -6.57
C GLY A 126 10.69 -7.64 -6.57
N HIS A 127 9.49 -7.96 -7.08
CA HIS A 127 8.86 -9.27 -6.88
C HIS A 127 8.25 -9.86 -8.15
N SER A 128 8.70 -9.42 -9.33
CA SER A 128 8.29 -10.00 -10.61
C SER A 128 9.44 -10.04 -11.60
N GLU A 129 9.29 -10.84 -12.66
CA GLU A 129 10.23 -10.89 -13.79
C GLU A 129 9.92 -9.83 -14.85
N LEU A 130 8.91 -8.96 -14.64
CA LEU A 130 8.42 -8.03 -15.68
C LEU A 130 9.48 -7.02 -16.11
N LYS A 131 10.45 -6.69 -15.25
CA LYS A 131 11.57 -5.82 -15.61
C LYS A 131 12.44 -6.39 -16.73
N SER A 132 12.48 -7.72 -16.88
CA SER A 132 13.23 -8.39 -17.94
C SER A 132 12.50 -8.43 -19.28
N VAL A 133 11.18 -8.21 -19.27
CA VAL A 133 10.31 -8.33 -20.45
C VAL A 133 9.82 -6.98 -20.95
N LEU A 134 9.61 -6.01 -20.05
CA LEU A 134 9.09 -4.69 -20.38
C LEU A 134 10.21 -3.69 -20.66
N PRO A 135 9.98 -2.71 -21.57
CA PRO A 135 10.98 -1.68 -21.86
C PRO A 135 11.28 -0.81 -20.64
N ASN A 136 10.29 -0.63 -19.77
CA ASN A 136 10.40 0.03 -18.47
C ASN A 136 9.18 -0.34 -17.62
N LEU A 137 9.22 0.01 -16.33
CA LEU A 137 8.14 -0.22 -15.37
C LEU A 137 7.37 1.08 -15.07
N LYS A 138 7.16 1.95 -16.05
CA LYS A 138 6.18 3.04 -15.91
C LYS A 138 4.78 2.46 -15.95
N GLN A 139 3.82 3.12 -15.29
CA GLN A 139 2.43 2.66 -15.24
C GLN A 139 1.87 2.37 -16.63
N LYS A 140 1.99 3.33 -17.57
CA LYS A 140 1.58 3.16 -18.99
C LYS A 140 2.18 1.90 -19.65
N SER A 141 3.42 1.52 -19.33
CA SER A 141 4.04 0.29 -19.89
C SER A 141 3.44 -0.99 -19.30
N VAL A 142 3.09 -0.98 -18.01
CA VAL A 142 2.39 -2.09 -17.36
C VAL A 142 0.94 -2.19 -17.86
N GLU A 143 0.26 -1.06 -18.06
CA GLU A 143 -1.07 -1.00 -18.64
C GLU A 143 -1.12 -1.63 -20.04
N ILE A 144 -0.16 -1.29 -20.92
CA ILE A 144 -0.02 -1.89 -22.26
C ILE A 144 0.18 -3.40 -22.14
N PHE A 145 1.07 -3.85 -21.26
CA PHE A 145 1.30 -5.28 -21.02
C PHE A 145 0.04 -6.02 -20.58
N MET A 146 -0.81 -5.37 -19.78
CA MET A 146 -2.09 -5.91 -19.32
C MET A 146 -3.21 -5.80 -20.36
N GLY A 147 -2.94 -5.25 -21.55
CA GLY A 147 -3.95 -5.07 -22.60
C GLY A 147 -4.93 -3.92 -22.34
N LEU A 148 -4.56 -2.96 -21.50
CA LEU A 148 -5.40 -1.83 -21.08
C LEU A 148 -5.09 -0.52 -21.82
N SER A 149 -4.34 -0.60 -22.93
CA SER A 149 -3.84 0.56 -23.66
C SER A 149 -4.93 1.42 -24.31
N SER A 150 -6.07 0.84 -24.65
CA SER A 150 -7.23 1.56 -25.22
C SER A 150 -8.11 2.23 -24.18
N GLY A 151 -7.77 2.13 -22.89
CA GLY A 151 -8.56 2.67 -21.78
C GLY A 151 -8.19 4.09 -21.36
N ARG A 152 -7.35 4.78 -22.14
CA ARG A 152 -6.87 6.15 -21.88
C ARG A 152 -7.33 7.10 -22.97
N ASP A 153 -7.79 8.27 -22.57
CA ASP A 153 -8.09 9.40 -23.44
C ASP A 153 -7.05 10.53 -23.25
N ASP A 154 -6.18 10.48 -22.23
CA ASP A 154 -5.14 11.48 -22.00
C ASP A 154 -3.96 11.38 -22.97
N GLU A 155 -3.49 12.56 -23.39
CA GLU A 155 -2.44 12.69 -24.40
C GLU A 155 -1.12 13.22 -23.83
N ILE A 156 -1.03 13.44 -22.51
CA ILE A 156 0.06 14.19 -21.89
C ILE A 156 0.89 13.35 -20.91
N SER A 157 2.09 13.83 -20.64
CA SER A 157 2.98 13.37 -19.59
C SER A 157 2.96 14.30 -18.37
N GLY A 158 3.40 13.83 -17.21
CA GLY A 158 3.52 14.67 -16.01
C GLY A 158 4.39 15.93 -16.20
N LYS A 159 5.41 15.90 -17.07
CA LYS A 159 6.18 17.11 -17.41
C LYS A 159 5.33 18.13 -18.17
N GLU A 160 4.54 17.66 -19.14
CA GLU A 160 3.63 18.51 -19.91
C GLU A 160 2.49 19.05 -19.03
N SER A 161 2.01 18.26 -18.06
CA SER A 161 1.03 18.69 -17.05
C SER A 161 1.48 19.97 -16.32
N VAL A 162 2.76 20.05 -15.92
CA VAL A 162 3.34 21.25 -15.29
C VAL A 162 3.31 22.47 -16.23
N ASP A 163 3.74 22.29 -17.47
CA ASP A 163 3.80 23.38 -18.46
C ASP A 163 2.39 23.89 -18.80
N LEU A 164 1.41 22.98 -18.91
CA LEU A 164 0.00 23.32 -19.12
C LEU A 164 -0.57 24.06 -17.91
N TYR A 165 -0.24 23.65 -16.68
CA TYR A 165 -0.71 24.33 -15.48
C TYR A 165 -0.17 25.77 -15.38
N ASN A 166 1.11 25.98 -15.69
CA ASN A 166 1.69 27.33 -15.70
C ASN A 166 0.98 28.25 -16.71
N ARG A 167 0.62 27.72 -17.89
CA ARG A 167 -0.18 28.44 -18.89
C ARG A 167 -1.61 28.67 -18.42
N TYR A 168 -2.23 27.68 -17.76
CA TYR A 168 -3.56 27.80 -17.18
C TYR A 168 -3.62 28.93 -16.15
N MET A 169 -2.60 29.07 -15.29
CA MET A 169 -2.57 30.12 -14.26
C MET A 169 -2.60 31.54 -14.83
N THR A 170 -2.10 31.74 -16.07
CA THR A 170 -2.14 33.04 -16.76
C THR A 170 -3.40 33.21 -17.62
N THR A 171 -3.79 32.16 -18.35
CA THR A 171 -4.84 32.25 -19.38
C THR A 171 -6.23 31.89 -18.88
N LYS A 172 -6.32 31.10 -17.81
CA LYS A 172 -7.56 30.48 -17.33
C LYS A 172 -8.31 29.71 -18.43
N SER A 173 -7.56 29.13 -19.37
CA SER A 173 -8.13 28.37 -20.48
C SER A 173 -8.73 27.05 -19.97
N PHE A 174 -10.02 26.86 -20.25
CA PHE A 174 -10.76 25.65 -19.95
C PHE A 174 -10.15 24.40 -20.60
N ASP A 175 -9.61 24.50 -21.82
CA ASP A 175 -9.01 23.36 -22.52
C ASP A 175 -7.74 22.85 -21.82
N LEU A 176 -6.92 23.75 -21.27
CA LEU A 176 -5.72 23.39 -20.52
C LEU A 176 -6.08 22.66 -19.22
N GLU A 177 -7.06 23.20 -18.52
CA GLU A 177 -7.60 22.60 -17.29
C GLU A 177 -8.15 21.20 -17.56
N ARG A 178 -8.99 21.06 -18.59
CA ARG A 178 -9.58 19.78 -18.99
C ARG A 178 -8.52 18.72 -19.27
N LYS A 179 -7.41 19.09 -19.94
CA LYS A 179 -6.31 18.17 -20.22
C LYS A 179 -5.58 17.69 -18.96
N ILE A 180 -5.33 18.59 -18.01
CA ILE A 180 -4.66 18.26 -16.74
C ILE A 180 -5.57 17.35 -15.89
N LEU A 181 -6.85 17.70 -15.76
CA LEU A 181 -7.82 16.89 -15.02
C LEU A 181 -8.00 15.50 -15.66
N LEU A 182 -8.09 15.42 -16.99
CA LEU A 182 -8.22 14.15 -17.70
C LEU A 182 -7.01 13.22 -17.48
N HIS A 183 -5.79 13.77 -17.49
CA HIS A 183 -4.57 12.99 -17.24
C HIS A 183 -4.59 12.28 -15.90
N ASN A 184 -4.80 13.03 -14.82
CA ASN A 184 -4.85 12.47 -13.47
C ASN A 184 -6.07 11.56 -13.26
N HIS A 185 -7.22 11.87 -13.88
CA HIS A 185 -8.42 11.03 -13.82
C HIS A 185 -8.16 9.65 -14.46
N ASP A 186 -7.59 9.62 -15.67
CA ASP A 186 -7.22 8.39 -16.35
C ASP A 186 -6.14 7.61 -15.57
N ASP A 187 -5.13 8.29 -15.01
CA ASP A 187 -4.10 7.63 -14.21
C ASP A 187 -4.66 6.91 -12.99
N LEU A 188 -5.63 7.48 -12.28
CA LEU A 188 -6.31 6.82 -11.15
C LEU A 188 -7.10 5.58 -11.58
N ILE A 189 -7.90 5.70 -12.65
CA ILE A 189 -8.74 4.59 -13.14
C ILE A 189 -7.86 3.46 -13.66
N GLN A 190 -6.82 3.79 -14.41
CA GLN A 190 -5.91 2.80 -14.96
C GLN A 190 -5.08 2.14 -13.87
N LEU A 191 -4.63 2.90 -12.86
CA LEU A 191 -3.97 2.35 -11.68
C LEU A 191 -4.86 1.33 -10.95
N TYR A 192 -6.15 1.61 -10.83
CA TYR A 192 -7.10 0.63 -10.32
C TYR A 192 -7.19 -0.61 -11.22
N ARG A 193 -7.37 -0.41 -12.53
CA ARG A 193 -7.55 -1.49 -13.51
C ARG A 193 -6.34 -2.39 -13.66
N ILE A 194 -5.13 -1.95 -13.34
CA ILE A 194 -3.93 -2.79 -13.36
C ILE A 194 -3.79 -3.69 -12.12
N LEU A 195 -4.64 -3.59 -11.08
CA LEU A 195 -4.57 -4.46 -9.90
C LEU A 195 -4.49 -5.98 -10.19
N PRO A 196 -5.12 -6.53 -11.25
CA PRO A 196 -4.92 -7.92 -11.65
C PRO A 196 -3.47 -8.32 -11.96
N ILE A 197 -2.55 -7.35 -12.13
CA ILE A 197 -1.09 -7.59 -12.22
C ILE A 197 -0.55 -8.35 -11.02
N ILE A 198 -1.24 -8.31 -9.88
CA ILE A 198 -0.94 -9.10 -8.67
C ILE A 198 -0.84 -10.60 -8.99
N SER A 199 -1.56 -11.10 -9.99
CA SER A 199 -1.46 -12.49 -10.45
C SER A 199 -0.15 -12.83 -11.20
N LYS A 200 0.63 -11.80 -11.58
CA LYS A 200 1.88 -11.90 -12.35
C LYS A 200 3.13 -11.63 -11.49
N VAL A 201 2.97 -11.46 -10.18
CA VAL A 201 4.05 -11.17 -9.23
C VAL A 201 4.05 -12.17 -8.08
N ASN A 202 5.18 -12.33 -7.40
CA ASN A 202 5.25 -13.07 -6.14
C ASN A 202 4.71 -12.19 -5.00
N PHE A 203 3.38 -12.07 -4.94
CA PHE A 203 2.70 -11.14 -4.05
C PHE A 203 2.89 -11.46 -2.57
N HIS A 204 2.93 -12.74 -2.17
CA HIS A 204 3.18 -13.13 -0.78
C HIS A 204 4.59 -12.74 -0.33
N ARG A 205 5.61 -12.90 -1.20
CA ARG A 205 6.96 -12.39 -0.94
C ARG A 205 6.98 -10.86 -0.86
N ALA A 206 6.19 -10.17 -1.67
CA ALA A 206 6.06 -8.72 -1.61
C ALA A 206 5.46 -8.27 -0.26
N MET A 207 4.34 -8.85 0.18
CA MET A 207 3.71 -8.52 1.47
C MET A 207 4.64 -8.82 2.65
N PHE A 208 5.36 -9.94 2.61
CA PHE A 208 6.36 -10.28 3.62
C PHE A 208 7.47 -9.22 3.75
N LYS A 209 7.90 -8.62 2.63
CA LYS A 209 9.00 -7.63 2.61
C LYS A 209 8.54 -6.18 2.78
N LEU A 210 7.39 -5.82 2.20
CA LEU A 210 6.87 -4.46 2.11
C LEU A 210 5.80 -4.15 3.16
N GLY A 211 5.36 -5.16 3.91
CA GLY A 211 4.39 -5.05 4.98
C GLY A 211 2.95 -5.32 4.54
N PHE A 212 2.06 -5.45 5.52
CA PHE A 212 0.60 -5.60 5.38
C PHE A 212 -0.10 -5.33 6.71
N ILE A 213 -1.40 -5.07 6.68
CA ILE A 213 -2.21 -4.83 7.89
C ILE A 213 -2.77 -6.16 8.44
N ALA A 214 -2.53 -6.43 9.72
CA ALA A 214 -3.03 -7.58 10.46
C ALA A 214 -3.75 -7.12 11.73
N GLY A 215 -5.08 -7.25 11.77
CA GLY A 215 -5.89 -6.66 12.85
C GLY A 215 -5.67 -5.14 12.96
N ASP A 216 -5.33 -4.69 14.17
CA ASP A 216 -5.01 -3.29 14.50
C ASP A 216 -3.50 -2.97 14.37
N TYR A 217 -2.75 -3.81 13.66
CA TYR A 217 -1.31 -3.69 13.51
C TYR A 217 -0.93 -3.57 12.04
N LEU A 218 0.01 -2.66 11.74
CA LEU A 218 0.71 -2.61 10.48
C LEU A 218 2.04 -3.34 10.62
N ILE A 219 2.16 -4.51 10.00
CA ILE A 219 3.47 -5.16 9.84
C ILE A 219 4.23 -4.38 8.78
N LYS A 220 5.39 -3.82 9.11
CA LYS A 220 6.27 -3.08 8.18
C LYS A 220 7.22 -4.01 7.44
N ARG A 221 7.79 -4.97 8.16
CA ARG A 221 8.80 -5.89 7.62
C ARG A 221 8.79 -7.20 8.38
N VAL A 222 8.91 -8.29 7.63
CA VAL A 222 9.20 -9.62 8.14
C VAL A 222 10.57 -10.07 7.62
N ASN A 223 11.38 -10.69 8.48
CA ASN A 223 12.66 -11.28 8.08
C ASN A 223 13.01 -12.53 8.89
N MET A 224 13.61 -13.50 8.22
CA MET A 224 14.34 -14.59 8.88
C MET A 224 15.74 -14.07 9.24
N ALA A 225 16.14 -14.18 10.51
CA ALA A 225 17.50 -13.90 10.98
C ALA A 225 18.10 -15.18 11.56
N GLY A 226 18.92 -15.87 10.76
CA GLY A 226 19.27 -17.25 11.07
C GLY A 226 18.01 -18.11 11.05
N ARG A 227 17.66 -18.69 12.20
CA ARG A 227 16.44 -19.51 12.36
C ARG A 227 15.24 -18.73 12.89
N ASP A 228 15.44 -17.52 13.39
CA ASP A 228 14.40 -16.78 14.11
C ASP A 228 13.61 -15.89 13.14
N LEU A 229 12.30 -15.82 13.34
CA LEU A 229 11.44 -14.90 12.61
C LEU A 229 11.33 -13.58 13.37
N HIS A 230 11.74 -12.50 12.74
CA HIS A 230 11.57 -11.14 13.26
C HIS A 230 10.49 -10.42 12.46
N VAL A 231 9.58 -9.79 13.20
CA VAL A 231 8.48 -8.99 12.66
C VAL A 231 8.51 -7.62 13.33
N LEU A 232 8.62 -6.59 12.52
CA LEU A 232 8.62 -5.20 12.96
C LEU A 232 7.39 -4.50 12.38
N GLY A 233 6.75 -3.66 13.19
CA GLY A 233 5.55 -2.97 12.75
C GLY A 233 5.12 -1.82 13.65
N ASN A 234 3.88 -1.37 13.45
CA ASN A 234 3.26 -0.30 14.20
C ASN A 234 1.87 -0.67 14.70
N GLN A 235 1.51 -0.12 15.86
CA GLN A 235 0.17 -0.16 16.45
C GLN A 235 -0.69 0.94 15.82
N LEU A 236 -1.81 0.57 15.19
CA LEU A 236 -2.68 1.51 14.46
C LEU A 236 -3.70 2.18 15.38
N ALA A 237 -4.41 1.38 16.19
CA ALA A 237 -5.42 1.84 17.13
C ALA A 237 -4.96 1.60 18.58
N GLU A 238 -5.25 2.56 19.46
CA GLU A 238 -5.07 2.45 20.93
C GLU A 238 -3.72 1.82 21.34
N PRO A 239 -2.59 2.48 21.02
CA PRO A 239 -1.27 1.89 21.25
C PRO A 239 -1.02 1.65 22.75
N VAL A 240 -0.49 0.47 23.08
CA VAL A 240 -0.20 0.05 24.46
C VAL A 240 1.27 -0.27 24.65
N ASP A 241 1.71 -0.22 25.92
CA ASP A 241 3.00 -0.78 26.32
C ASP A 241 2.80 -2.24 26.70
N TYR A 242 3.61 -3.13 26.12
CA TYR A 242 3.55 -4.57 26.39
C TYR A 242 4.93 -5.20 26.23
N ILE A 243 5.30 -6.10 27.14
CA ILE A 243 6.53 -6.89 27.04
C ILE A 243 6.21 -8.32 27.43
N SER A 244 6.60 -9.26 26.59
CA SER A 244 6.60 -10.68 26.88
C SER A 244 7.92 -11.32 26.48
N PHE A 245 8.34 -12.28 27.28
CA PHE A 245 9.54 -13.09 27.08
C PHE A 245 9.13 -14.53 26.75
N PRO A 246 9.96 -15.27 26.01
CA PRO A 246 9.58 -16.59 25.54
C PRO A 246 9.52 -17.57 26.70
N THR A 247 8.46 -18.37 26.71
CA THR A 247 8.25 -19.50 27.62
C THR A 247 8.01 -20.78 26.81
N GLU A 248 7.95 -21.94 27.46
CA GLU A 248 7.60 -23.18 26.76
C GLU A 248 6.18 -23.14 26.18
N GLU A 249 5.24 -22.51 26.89
CA GLU A 249 3.83 -22.37 26.43
C GLU A 249 3.64 -21.24 25.42
N GLN A 250 4.52 -20.24 25.43
CA GLN A 250 4.50 -19.09 24.52
C GLN A 250 5.92 -18.85 23.98
N PRO A 251 6.34 -19.60 22.95
CA PRO A 251 7.71 -19.54 22.44
C PRO A 251 7.88 -18.34 21.50
N TYR A 252 7.67 -17.12 22.02
CA TYR A 252 7.93 -15.86 21.32
C TYR A 252 8.21 -14.72 22.30
N SER A 253 8.90 -13.69 21.81
CA SER A 253 9.06 -12.40 22.50
C SER A 253 8.25 -11.35 21.76
N LEU A 254 7.49 -10.54 22.48
CA LEU A 254 6.75 -9.41 21.90
C LEU A 254 6.97 -8.17 22.76
N MET A 255 7.51 -7.13 22.15
CA MET A 255 7.68 -5.80 22.73
C MET A 255 6.81 -4.80 21.98
N MET A 256 6.06 -3.98 22.70
CA MET A 256 5.23 -2.89 22.17
C MET A 256 5.50 -1.63 22.98
N ASP A 257 5.68 -0.52 22.28
CA ASP A 257 5.87 0.80 22.87
C ASP A 257 4.76 1.73 22.39
N SER A 258 4.02 2.31 23.32
CA SER A 258 2.85 3.15 23.03
C SER A 258 3.23 4.52 22.47
N ALA A 259 4.38 5.07 22.89
CA ALA A 259 4.84 6.41 22.52
C ALA A 259 5.30 6.49 21.06
N SER A 260 6.14 5.55 20.64
CA SER A 260 6.59 5.37 19.25
C SER A 260 5.57 4.60 18.40
N ARG A 261 4.62 3.90 19.05
CA ARG A 261 3.68 2.96 18.46
C ARG A 261 4.36 1.78 17.79
N GLU A 262 5.64 1.51 18.04
CA GLU A 262 6.35 0.41 17.42
C GLU A 262 6.09 -0.91 18.15
N PHE A 263 6.16 -2.01 17.42
CA PHE A 263 6.27 -3.33 18.02
C PHE A 263 7.38 -4.15 17.35
N GLU A 264 7.93 -5.06 18.13
CA GLU A 264 8.87 -6.08 17.70
C GLU A 264 8.43 -7.45 18.22
N LEU A 265 8.18 -8.38 17.30
CA LEU A 265 7.89 -9.78 17.58
C LEU A 265 9.07 -10.62 17.09
N THR A 266 9.59 -11.47 17.97
CA THR A 266 10.61 -12.46 17.64
C THR A 266 10.10 -13.86 17.97
N ILE A 267 10.12 -14.76 16.99
CA ILE A 267 9.73 -16.16 17.16
C ILE A 267 10.98 -17.04 16.94
N PRO A 268 11.52 -17.67 17.99
CA PRO A 268 12.64 -18.59 17.86
C PRO A 268 12.28 -19.81 17.01
N GLY A 269 13.13 -20.10 16.02
CA GLY A 269 12.96 -21.25 15.14
C GLY A 269 13.67 -22.50 15.64
N GLN A 270 13.09 -23.65 15.33
CA GLN A 270 13.75 -24.95 15.42
C GLN A 270 14.19 -25.38 14.03
N ALA A 271 15.32 -26.08 13.94
CA ALA A 271 15.90 -26.49 12.67
C ALA A 271 16.13 -28.00 12.64
N GLU A 272 15.56 -28.67 11.64
CA GLU A 272 15.68 -30.12 11.49
C GLU A 272 15.58 -30.49 10.01
N ALA A 273 16.39 -31.45 9.56
CA ALA A 273 16.36 -31.99 8.20
C ALA A 273 16.42 -30.94 7.05
N GLY A 274 16.99 -29.76 7.31
CA GLY A 274 17.08 -28.65 6.33
C GLY A 274 15.85 -27.74 6.30
N ALA A 275 14.91 -27.90 7.23
CA ALA A 275 13.76 -27.03 7.43
C ALA A 275 13.89 -26.21 8.72
N ILE A 276 13.30 -25.02 8.72
CA ILE A 276 13.09 -24.18 9.91
C ILE A 276 11.59 -24.14 10.20
N TYR A 277 11.21 -24.44 11.43
CA TYR A 277 9.81 -24.47 11.86
C TYR A 277 9.56 -23.78 13.20
N PHE A 278 8.31 -23.35 13.39
CA PHE A 278 7.81 -22.71 14.60
C PHE A 278 6.66 -23.53 15.19
N ASP A 279 6.56 -23.56 16.52
CA ASP A 279 5.43 -24.19 17.22
C ASP A 279 4.19 -23.28 17.13
N ALA A 280 3.49 -23.39 16.00
CA ALA A 280 2.32 -22.56 15.73
C ALA A 280 1.16 -22.87 16.68
N GLN A 281 1.08 -24.10 17.19
CA GLN A 281 0.03 -24.56 18.10
C GLN A 281 0.21 -23.92 19.49
N ALA A 282 1.43 -23.89 20.00
CA ALA A 282 1.73 -23.18 21.25
C ALA A 282 1.42 -21.68 21.12
N ILE A 283 1.80 -21.06 19.99
CA ILE A 283 1.65 -19.62 19.80
C ILE A 283 0.19 -19.19 19.54
N LEU A 284 -0.54 -19.91 18.68
CA LEU A 284 -1.89 -19.52 18.27
C LEU A 284 -3.00 -20.18 19.10
N GLY A 285 -2.68 -21.22 19.89
CA GLY A 285 -3.68 -22.00 20.60
C GLY A 285 -4.75 -22.53 19.63
N GLU A 286 -6.03 -22.36 19.96
CA GLU A 286 -7.13 -22.83 19.11
C GLU A 286 -7.21 -22.11 17.75
N LYS A 287 -6.62 -20.90 17.61
CA LYS A 287 -6.65 -20.13 16.37
C LYS A 287 -5.86 -20.79 15.24
N ILE A 288 -5.00 -21.77 15.54
CA ILE A 288 -4.27 -22.53 14.50
C ILE A 288 -5.18 -23.17 13.45
N LYS A 289 -6.41 -23.55 13.82
CA LYS A 289 -7.42 -24.12 12.91
C LYS A 289 -7.71 -23.23 11.70
N GLU A 290 -7.48 -21.92 11.80
CA GLU A 290 -7.65 -20.98 10.68
C GLU A 290 -6.58 -21.15 9.59
N ILE A 291 -5.42 -21.69 9.95
CA ILE A 291 -4.24 -21.83 9.08
C ILE A 291 -3.85 -23.28 8.77
N GLU A 292 -4.48 -24.30 9.36
CA GLU A 292 -4.25 -25.73 9.04
C GLU A 292 -4.48 -26.08 7.56
N LYS A 293 -5.28 -25.26 6.85
CA LYS A 293 -5.49 -25.39 5.40
C LYS A 293 -4.25 -25.09 4.55
N TYR A 294 -3.23 -24.45 5.12
CA TYR A 294 -2.01 -24.06 4.41
C TYR A 294 -0.99 -25.21 4.44
N PRO A 295 -0.32 -25.51 3.29
CA PRO A 295 0.46 -26.73 3.12
C PRO A 295 1.68 -26.82 4.05
N SER A 296 2.23 -25.70 4.50
CA SER A 296 3.36 -25.69 5.42
C SER A 296 2.98 -25.79 6.89
N VAL A 297 1.69 -25.93 7.22
CA VAL A 297 1.21 -26.17 8.59
C VAL A 297 0.94 -27.66 8.78
N THR A 298 1.70 -28.31 9.66
CA THR A 298 1.62 -29.76 9.90
C THR A 298 1.81 -30.09 11.37
N ASN A 299 0.92 -30.92 11.93
CA ASN A 299 0.98 -31.39 13.32
C ASN A 299 1.20 -30.28 14.36
N GLY A 300 0.60 -29.10 14.16
CA GLY A 300 0.76 -27.96 15.06
C GLY A 300 1.97 -27.06 14.77
N TYR A 301 2.84 -27.43 13.83
CA TYR A 301 4.02 -26.66 13.46
C TYR A 301 3.84 -25.94 12.12
N LEU A 302 4.43 -24.76 12.01
CA LEU A 302 4.58 -24.02 10.75
C LEU A 302 6.00 -24.21 10.23
N ILE A 303 6.16 -24.82 9.06
CA ILE A 303 7.43 -24.90 8.32
C ILE A 303 7.64 -23.57 7.59
N ALA A 304 8.48 -22.70 8.15
CA ALA A 304 8.72 -21.36 7.64
C ALA A 304 9.72 -21.33 6.47
N GLU A 305 10.70 -22.22 6.50
CA GLU A 305 11.72 -22.35 5.46
C GLU A 305 12.05 -23.81 5.23
N GLU A 306 12.27 -24.20 3.98
CA GLU A 306 12.74 -25.53 3.61
C GLU A 306 13.82 -25.42 2.54
N TYR A 307 15.01 -25.98 2.80
CA TYR A 307 16.17 -25.95 1.89
C TYR A 307 16.50 -24.54 1.35
N GLY A 308 16.43 -23.51 2.20
CA GLY A 308 16.71 -22.12 1.82
C GLY A 308 15.52 -21.38 1.19
N LYS A 309 14.38 -22.05 1.00
CA LYS A 309 13.17 -21.45 0.41
C LYS A 309 12.15 -21.10 1.50
N ILE A 310 11.88 -19.81 1.64
CA ILE A 310 10.92 -19.28 2.62
C ILE A 310 9.46 -19.44 2.12
N ASN A 311 8.61 -20.00 2.98
CA ASN A 311 7.17 -20.17 2.77
C ASN A 311 6.40 -18.88 3.14
N HIS A 312 6.59 -17.84 2.33
CA HIS A 312 6.07 -16.49 2.61
C HIS A 312 4.54 -16.45 2.81
N MET A 313 3.77 -17.23 2.05
CA MET A 313 2.30 -17.25 2.17
C MET A 313 1.88 -17.73 3.56
N ASP A 314 2.41 -18.87 3.98
CA ASP A 314 2.08 -19.58 5.21
C ASP A 314 2.52 -18.76 6.44
N ILE A 315 3.71 -18.14 6.39
CA ILE A 315 4.17 -17.18 7.42
C ILE A 315 3.22 -15.99 7.51
N ASN A 316 2.85 -15.39 6.37
CA ASN A 316 1.94 -14.25 6.39
C ASN A 316 0.55 -14.63 6.94
N ALA A 317 0.04 -15.83 6.63
CA ALA A 317 -1.21 -16.35 7.18
C ALA A 317 -1.15 -16.52 8.70
N PHE A 318 -0.04 -17.07 9.19
CA PHE A 318 0.24 -17.19 10.61
C PHE A 318 0.25 -15.82 11.29
N LEU A 319 0.93 -14.82 10.72
CA LEU A 319 0.99 -13.47 11.29
C LEU A 319 -0.36 -12.73 11.25
N LEU A 320 -1.13 -12.90 10.17
CA LEU A 320 -2.51 -12.41 10.10
C LEU A 320 -3.38 -12.98 11.22
N THR A 321 -3.15 -14.25 11.59
CA THR A 321 -3.89 -14.94 12.66
C THR A 321 -3.39 -14.54 14.04
N PHE A 322 -2.07 -14.39 14.22
CA PHE A 322 -1.44 -13.96 15.46
C PHE A 322 -1.96 -12.59 15.93
N PHE A 323 -2.03 -11.62 15.02
CA PHE A 323 -2.47 -10.25 15.32
C PHE A 323 -3.99 -10.05 15.19
N LYS A 324 -4.75 -11.11 14.93
CA LYS A 324 -6.21 -11.06 14.91
C LYS A 324 -6.73 -11.06 16.35
N LYS A 325 -7.64 -10.12 16.65
CA LYS A 325 -8.34 -10.07 17.95
C LYS A 325 -8.97 -11.41 18.31
#